data_AF-A0A7Y5HDP1-F1
#
_entry.id   AF-A0A7Y5HDP1-F1
#
_cell.length_a   1.000
_cell.length_b   1.000
_cell.length_c   1.000
_cell.angle_alpha   90.00
_cell.angle_beta   90.00
_cell.angle_gamma   90.00
#
_symmetry.space_group_name_H-M   'P 1'
#
loop_
_entity.id
_entity.type
_entity.pdbx_description
1 polymer ?
#
loop_
_entity_poly.entity_id
_entity_poly.type
_entity_poly.pdbx_seq_one_letter_code
_entity_poly.pdbx_strand_id
1 'polypeptide(L)'
;MPTKTIKSSRAPRTKEPMFKRVLKDPAVREVFLPGNSVGIFAPHGGGIEPGTEEIARAVAQATGATLYVLSAKRPTNNGALHVTSTEMIAGISQKLDQAVAASKVAISIHGHGRTVGGGVVYVSGLADDAVQLVAGALWCCEVRFGERAFHLAGVLWRCA
;
A
#
# COMPACT_ATOMS: atom_id res chain seq x y z
N MET A 1 -22.57 -45.90 26.59
CA MET A 1 -21.21 -45.97 26.01
C MET A 1 -20.54 -44.61 26.19
N PRO A 2 -19.32 -44.50 26.75
CA PRO A 2 -18.65 -43.20 26.84
C PRO A 2 -18.01 -42.86 25.50
N THR A 3 -18.40 -41.73 24.92
CA THR A 3 -17.77 -41.15 23.73
C THR A 3 -16.38 -40.66 24.09
N LYS A 4 -15.34 -41.25 23.48
CA LYS A 4 -13.96 -40.75 23.55
C LYS A 4 -13.89 -39.38 22.86
N THR A 5 -13.68 -38.32 23.63
CA THR A 5 -13.29 -37.02 23.09
C THR A 5 -11.83 -37.11 22.63
N ILE A 6 -11.62 -37.18 21.32
CA ILE A 6 -10.29 -37.03 20.71
C ILE A 6 -9.90 -35.56 20.85
N LYS A 7 -9.03 -35.23 21.81
CA LYS A 7 -8.37 -33.92 21.84
C LYS A 7 -7.33 -33.89 20.72
N SER A 8 -7.62 -33.17 19.65
CA SER A 8 -6.62 -32.80 18.64
C SER A 8 -5.53 -31.96 19.30
N SER A 9 -4.33 -32.53 19.44
CA SER A 9 -3.18 -31.95 20.13
C SER A 9 -2.36 -30.99 19.26
N ARG A 10 -2.86 -30.56 18.10
CA ARG A 10 -2.09 -29.71 17.19
C ARG A 10 -2.42 -28.24 17.46
N ALA A 11 -1.48 -27.54 18.09
CA ALA A 11 -1.48 -26.08 18.11
C ALA A 11 -1.68 -25.54 16.67
N PRO A 12 -2.49 -24.49 16.46
CA PRO A 12 -2.64 -23.92 15.13
C PRO A 12 -1.26 -23.46 14.66
N ARG A 13 -0.75 -24.07 13.58
CA ARG A 13 0.40 -23.52 12.86
C ARG A 13 -0.08 -22.22 12.24
N THR A 14 0.22 -21.10 12.89
CA THR A 14 0.05 -19.79 12.27
C THR A 14 0.96 -19.77 11.04
N LYS A 15 0.37 -19.77 9.85
CA LYS A 15 1.15 -19.60 8.62
C LYS A 15 1.83 -18.22 8.71
N GLU A 16 3.10 -18.16 8.38
CA GLU A 16 3.86 -16.90 8.37
C GLU A 16 3.10 -15.83 7.55
N PRO A 17 2.98 -14.58 8.05
CA PRO A 17 2.28 -13.51 7.35
C PRO A 17 2.81 -13.32 5.92
N MET A 18 1.92 -12.99 4.98
CA MET A 18 2.30 -12.82 3.57
C MET A 18 3.40 -11.78 3.41
N PHE A 19 3.32 -10.66 4.13
CA PHE A 19 4.34 -9.61 4.12
C PHE A 19 5.75 -10.15 4.41
N LYS A 20 5.91 -10.94 5.48
CA LYS A 20 7.20 -11.54 5.85
C LYS A 20 7.69 -12.55 4.81
N ARG A 21 6.77 -13.26 4.16
CA ARG A 21 7.09 -14.19 3.06
C ARG A 21 7.56 -13.44 1.81
N VAL A 22 6.89 -12.35 1.45
CA VAL A 22 7.20 -11.52 0.28
C VAL A 22 8.57 -10.87 0.43
N LEU A 23 8.95 -10.40 1.63
CA LEU A 23 10.29 -9.85 1.90
C LEU A 23 11.45 -10.85 1.68
N LYS A 24 11.19 -12.16 1.65
CA LYS A 24 12.22 -13.18 1.37
C LYS A 24 12.50 -13.34 -0.12
N ASP A 25 11.63 -12.81 -0.99
CA ASP A 25 11.84 -12.90 -2.42
C ASP A 25 12.97 -11.96 -2.87
N PRO A 26 13.98 -12.47 -3.61
CA PRO A 26 15.13 -11.67 -4.00
C PRO A 26 14.80 -10.54 -4.99
N ALA A 27 13.63 -10.56 -5.63
CA ALA A 27 13.15 -9.49 -6.49
C ALA A 27 12.35 -8.41 -5.73
N VAL A 28 12.10 -8.61 -4.43
CA VAL A 28 11.36 -7.66 -3.59
C VAL A 28 12.32 -6.66 -2.94
N ARG A 29 11.91 -5.39 -2.93
CA ARG A 29 12.61 -4.31 -2.25
C ARG A 29 11.63 -3.49 -1.44
N GLU A 30 11.91 -3.37 -0.15
CA GLU A 30 11.27 -2.41 0.74
C GLU A 30 12.21 -1.20 0.91
N VAL A 31 11.69 -0.01 0.64
CA VAL A 31 12.42 1.25 0.66
C VAL A 31 11.67 2.22 1.56
N PHE A 32 12.42 2.85 2.46
CA PHE A 32 11.97 3.99 3.26
C PHE A 32 13.01 5.09 3.07
N LEU A 33 12.55 6.30 2.70
CA LEU A 33 13.38 7.50 2.66
C LEU A 33 12.68 8.58 3.51
N PRO A 34 13.34 9.10 4.56
CA PRO A 34 12.74 10.14 5.38
C PRO A 34 12.65 11.47 4.61
N GLY A 35 11.59 12.22 4.88
CA GLY A 35 11.37 13.57 4.35
C GLY A 35 10.56 14.41 5.34
N ASN A 36 9.71 15.29 4.82
CA ASN A 36 8.76 16.04 5.63
C ASN A 36 7.61 15.14 6.17
N SER A 37 6.68 15.74 6.91
CA SER A 37 5.59 15.02 7.58
C SER A 37 4.44 14.57 6.66
N VAL A 38 4.56 14.76 5.34
CA VAL A 38 3.68 14.10 4.37
C VAL A 38 4.38 12.82 3.93
N GLY A 39 3.64 11.71 3.95
CA GLY A 39 4.11 10.42 3.48
C GLY A 39 3.52 10.06 2.13
N ILE A 40 4.34 9.66 1.17
CA ILE A 40 3.92 9.11 -0.11
C ILE A 40 4.26 7.62 -0.12
N PHE A 41 3.23 6.78 -0.27
CA PHE A 41 3.33 5.33 -0.14
C PHE A 41 3.01 4.67 -1.49
N ALA A 42 3.85 3.74 -1.93
CA ALA A 42 3.56 2.78 -2.98
C ALA A 42 3.75 1.36 -2.41
N PRO A 43 2.74 0.81 -1.71
CA PRO A 43 2.84 -0.51 -1.09
C PRO A 43 2.91 -1.64 -2.13
N HIS A 44 2.55 -1.36 -3.37
CA HIS A 44 2.52 -2.31 -4.48
C HIS A 44 3.38 -1.82 -5.67
N GLY A 45 4.59 -1.33 -5.38
CA GLY A 45 5.52 -0.77 -6.36
C GLY A 45 6.11 -1.78 -7.36
N GLY A 46 6.83 -1.25 -8.34
CA GLY A 46 7.48 -2.04 -9.39
C GLY A 46 6.45 -2.75 -10.26
N GLY A 47 6.66 -4.05 -10.50
CA GLY A 47 5.76 -4.86 -11.31
C GLY A 47 4.48 -5.34 -10.62
N ILE A 48 4.29 -5.06 -9.31
CA ILE A 48 3.08 -5.49 -8.59
C ILE A 48 1.87 -4.70 -9.13
N GLU A 49 1.94 -3.37 -9.02
CA GLU A 49 1.04 -2.42 -9.68
C GLU A 49 1.89 -1.41 -10.47
N PRO A 50 2.11 -1.65 -11.77
CA PRO A 50 3.01 -0.85 -12.60
C PRO A 50 2.72 0.66 -12.57
N GLY A 51 3.78 1.47 -12.44
CA GLY A 51 3.71 2.94 -12.43
C GLY A 51 3.59 3.56 -11.04
N THR A 52 3.14 2.80 -10.03
CA THR A 52 2.93 3.34 -8.67
C THR A 52 4.23 3.77 -7.99
N GLU A 53 5.31 3.00 -8.14
CA GLU A 53 6.63 3.34 -7.58
C GLU A 53 7.19 4.62 -8.22
N GLU A 54 7.07 4.74 -9.54
CA GLU A 54 7.58 5.88 -10.30
C GLU A 54 6.86 7.17 -9.90
N ILE A 55 5.52 7.13 -9.81
CA ILE A 55 4.72 8.28 -9.36
C ILE A 55 5.08 8.63 -7.92
N ALA A 56 5.15 7.65 -7.01
CA ALA A 56 5.47 7.88 -5.61
C ALA A 56 6.83 8.55 -5.43
N ARG A 57 7.86 8.06 -6.15
CA ARG A 57 9.20 8.66 -6.13
C ARG A 57 9.20 10.09 -6.68
N ALA A 58 8.52 10.33 -7.80
CA ALA A 58 8.46 11.66 -8.40
C ALA A 58 7.78 12.67 -7.47
N VAL A 59 6.65 12.30 -6.87
CA VAL A 59 5.92 13.17 -5.92
C VAL A 59 6.76 13.42 -4.67
N ALA A 60 7.36 12.37 -4.09
CA ALA A 60 8.20 12.53 -2.90
C ALA A 60 9.40 13.43 -3.17
N GLN A 61 10.08 13.27 -4.32
CA GLN A 61 11.19 14.12 -4.72
C GLN A 61 10.76 15.57 -4.93
N ALA A 62 9.65 15.81 -5.61
CA ALA A 62 9.17 17.16 -5.92
C ALA A 62 8.70 17.93 -4.67
N THR A 63 8.23 17.22 -3.65
CA THR A 63 7.63 17.81 -2.44
C THR A 63 8.52 17.73 -1.20
N GLY A 64 9.62 16.96 -1.26
CA GLY A 64 10.43 16.61 -0.10
C GLY A 64 9.71 15.71 0.90
N ALA A 65 8.66 15.00 0.47
CA ALA A 65 7.86 14.13 1.33
C ALA A 65 8.61 12.83 1.71
N THR A 66 8.24 12.27 2.85
CA THR A 66 8.67 10.93 3.26
C THR A 66 8.18 9.91 2.22
N LEU A 67 9.03 8.97 1.81
CA LEU A 67 8.69 7.94 0.82
C LEU A 67 8.70 6.56 1.48
N TYR A 68 7.66 5.77 1.20
CA TYR A 68 7.65 4.33 1.43
C TYR A 68 7.30 3.57 0.14
N VAL A 69 8.10 2.56 -0.20
CA VAL A 69 7.83 1.68 -1.34
C VAL A 69 8.07 0.24 -0.95
N LEU A 70 7.10 -0.63 -1.21
CA LEU A 70 7.31 -2.08 -1.29
C LEU A 70 7.11 -2.49 -2.74
N SER A 71 8.19 -2.92 -3.40
CA SER A 71 8.19 -3.21 -4.84
C SER A 71 8.65 -4.63 -5.13
N ALA A 72 8.17 -5.21 -6.22
CA ALA A 72 8.71 -6.44 -6.78
C ALA A 72 9.11 -6.26 -8.25
N LYS A 73 10.28 -6.76 -8.63
CA LYS A 73 10.85 -6.60 -9.98
C LYS A 73 11.24 -7.96 -10.59
N ARG A 74 10.36 -8.95 -10.48
CA ARG A 74 10.50 -10.22 -11.24
C ARG A 74 10.27 -9.94 -12.73
N PRO A 75 10.83 -10.76 -13.64
CA PRO A 75 10.53 -10.67 -15.07
C PRO A 75 9.03 -10.84 -15.39
N THR A 76 8.34 -11.72 -14.65
CA THR A 76 6.90 -11.97 -14.78
C THR A 76 6.28 -12.31 -13.43
N ASN A 77 4.94 -12.35 -13.37
CA ASN A 77 4.17 -12.81 -12.20
C ASN A 77 4.48 -12.07 -10.88
N ASN A 78 4.63 -10.75 -10.95
CA ASN A 78 4.78 -9.89 -9.77
C ASN A 78 3.47 -9.77 -8.96
N GLY A 79 2.30 -9.93 -9.58
CA GLY A 79 1.00 -9.91 -8.87
C GLY A 79 0.88 -10.98 -7.78
N ALA A 80 1.62 -12.09 -7.88
CA ALA A 80 1.69 -13.11 -6.82
C ALA A 80 2.39 -12.62 -5.53
N LEU A 81 3.04 -11.45 -5.57
CA LEU A 81 3.70 -10.82 -4.43
C LEU A 81 2.88 -9.65 -3.84
N HIS A 82 1.65 -9.44 -4.31
CA HIS A 82 0.75 -8.42 -3.78
C HIS A 82 0.33 -8.75 -2.34
N VAL A 83 0.75 -7.94 -1.38
CA VAL A 83 0.32 -8.05 0.02
C VAL A 83 -0.86 -7.10 0.22
N THR A 84 -2.04 -7.61 0.57
CA THR A 84 -3.20 -6.75 0.82
C THR A 84 -2.88 -5.78 1.96
N SER A 85 -3.22 -4.50 1.79
CA SER A 85 -2.88 -3.45 2.74
C SER A 85 -3.39 -3.72 4.17
N THR A 86 -4.47 -4.49 4.35
CA THR A 86 -4.98 -4.88 5.68
C THR A 86 -4.04 -5.83 6.44
N GLU A 87 -3.09 -6.46 5.77
CA GLU A 87 -2.03 -7.28 6.40
C GLU A 87 -0.77 -6.47 6.70
N MET A 88 -0.68 -5.23 6.21
CA MET A 88 0.43 -4.34 6.48
C MET A 88 0.15 -3.59 7.78
N ILE A 89 0.37 -4.26 8.91
CA ILE A 89 0.04 -3.77 10.25
C ILE A 89 1.28 -3.28 11.01
N ALA A 90 1.09 -2.52 12.08
CA ALA A 90 2.17 -2.07 12.96
C ALA A 90 3.06 -3.26 13.43
N GLY A 91 4.37 -3.07 13.40
CA GLY A 91 5.36 -4.09 13.79
C GLY A 91 5.68 -5.12 12.71
N ILE A 92 5.01 -5.10 11.54
CA ILE A 92 5.30 -6.04 10.46
C ILE A 92 6.63 -5.73 9.77
N SER A 93 7.08 -4.48 9.76
CA SER A 93 8.38 -4.05 9.27
C SER A 93 8.84 -2.75 9.91
N GLN A 94 10.11 -2.71 10.30
CA GLN A 94 10.74 -1.50 10.85
C GLN A 94 10.66 -0.32 9.87
N LYS A 95 10.86 -0.54 8.56
CA LYS A 95 10.83 0.54 7.56
C LYS A 95 9.44 1.13 7.40
N LEU A 96 8.44 0.26 7.44
CA LEU A 96 7.04 0.67 7.38
C LEU A 96 6.63 1.44 8.63
N ASP A 97 7.00 0.93 9.81
CA ASP A 97 6.73 1.61 11.08
C ASP A 97 7.39 3.00 11.11
N GLN A 98 8.64 3.11 10.62
CA GLN A 98 9.34 4.39 10.47
C GLN A 98 8.63 5.35 9.51
N ALA A 99 8.16 4.86 8.36
CA ALA A 99 7.46 5.69 7.39
C ALA A 99 6.13 6.23 7.94
N VAL A 100 5.37 5.38 8.62
CA VAL A 100 4.09 5.76 9.24
C VAL A 100 4.32 6.75 10.38
N ALA A 101 5.31 6.50 11.23
CA ALA A 101 5.65 7.39 12.35
C ALA A 101 6.17 8.76 11.90
N ALA A 102 6.85 8.84 10.76
CA ALA A 102 7.32 10.10 10.19
C ALA A 102 6.21 10.93 9.53
N SER A 103 5.05 10.33 9.25
CA SER A 103 3.98 10.94 8.47
C SER A 103 2.83 11.39 9.38
N LYS A 104 2.38 12.64 9.25
CA LYS A 104 1.10 13.13 9.79
C LYS A 104 -0.07 12.80 8.87
N VAL A 105 0.19 12.80 7.56
CA VAL A 105 -0.75 12.39 6.51
C VAL A 105 0.00 11.46 5.56
N ALA A 106 -0.59 10.31 5.25
CA ALA A 106 -0.06 9.37 4.27
C ALA A 106 -0.98 9.29 3.04
N ILE A 107 -0.41 9.50 1.87
CA ILE A 107 -1.07 9.36 0.56
C ILE A 107 -0.53 8.07 -0.06
N SER A 108 -1.41 7.07 -0.25
CA SER A 108 -1.05 5.79 -0.85
C SER A 108 -1.49 5.73 -2.31
N ILE A 109 -0.56 5.37 -3.20
CA ILE A 109 -0.77 5.26 -4.64
C ILE A 109 -0.92 3.79 -5.00
N HIS A 110 -2.03 3.45 -5.66
CA HIS A 110 -2.39 2.09 -6.07
C HIS A 110 -2.79 2.03 -7.54
N GLY A 111 -2.52 0.89 -8.18
CA GLY A 111 -3.03 0.50 -9.48
C GLY A 111 -4.28 -0.36 -9.34
N HIS A 112 -5.32 -0.04 -10.11
CA HIS A 112 -6.63 -0.69 -9.98
C HIS A 112 -6.80 -1.97 -10.81
N GLY A 113 -5.74 -2.48 -11.45
CA GLY A 113 -5.75 -3.74 -12.22
C GLY A 113 -6.70 -3.80 -13.43
N ARG A 114 -7.53 -2.77 -13.66
CA ARG A 114 -8.47 -2.68 -14.78
C ARG A 114 -7.75 -2.15 -16.01
N THR A 115 -7.81 -2.94 -17.09
CA THR A 115 -7.20 -2.64 -18.39
C THR A 115 -8.15 -1.94 -19.36
N VAL A 116 -9.42 -1.76 -18.98
CA VAL A 116 -10.50 -1.17 -19.79
C VAL A 116 -11.19 -0.06 -19.01
N GLY A 117 -11.39 1.11 -19.64
CA GLY A 117 -12.21 2.20 -19.07
C GLY A 117 -11.59 3.60 -19.00
N GLY A 118 -10.37 3.81 -19.50
CA GLY A 118 -9.75 5.15 -19.58
C GLY A 118 -9.16 5.62 -18.24
N GLY A 119 -8.18 6.52 -18.33
CA GLY A 119 -7.37 7.01 -17.20
C GLY A 119 -8.18 7.75 -16.15
N VAL A 120 -8.85 7.00 -15.28
CA VAL A 120 -9.62 7.48 -14.15
C VAL A 120 -8.82 7.24 -12.87
N VAL A 121 -8.63 8.29 -12.08
CA VAL A 121 -8.11 8.21 -10.71
C VAL A 121 -9.27 8.12 -9.73
N TYR A 122 -9.13 7.31 -8.68
CA TYR A 122 -10.06 7.30 -7.55
C TYR A 122 -9.32 7.83 -6.32
N VAL A 123 -9.94 8.78 -5.62
CA VAL A 123 -9.36 9.37 -4.40
C VAL A 123 -10.29 9.06 -3.22
N SER A 124 -9.72 8.56 -2.12
CA SER A 124 -10.44 8.18 -0.90
C SER A 124 -9.48 8.21 0.30
N GLY A 125 -10.03 8.11 1.52
CA GLY A 125 -9.28 8.10 2.78
C GLY A 125 -10.11 8.71 3.91
N LEU A 126 -9.57 8.76 5.14
CA LEU A 126 -10.20 9.47 6.28
C LEU A 126 -9.63 10.89 6.46
N ALA A 127 -8.55 11.24 5.77
CA ALA A 127 -8.01 12.59 5.80
C ALA A 127 -8.79 13.44 4.79
N ASP A 128 -10.01 13.84 5.17
CA ASP A 128 -10.97 14.51 4.27
C ASP A 128 -10.36 15.74 3.58
N ASP A 129 -9.60 16.56 4.32
CA ASP A 129 -8.90 17.73 3.75
C ASP A 129 -7.90 17.35 2.66
N ALA A 130 -7.13 16.28 2.88
CA ALA A 130 -6.16 15.79 1.90
C ALA A 130 -6.86 15.17 0.69
N VAL A 131 -7.96 14.44 0.90
CA VAL A 131 -8.79 13.88 -0.17
C VAL A 131 -9.34 14.99 -1.06
N GLN A 132 -9.92 16.04 -0.46
CA GLN A 132 -10.47 17.18 -1.20
C GLN A 132 -9.38 17.93 -1.96
N LEU A 133 -8.23 18.17 -1.34
CA LEU A 133 -7.11 18.87 -1.97
C LEU A 133 -6.56 18.10 -3.18
N VAL A 134 -6.32 16.80 -3.03
CA VAL A 134 -5.81 15.96 -4.12
C VAL A 134 -6.85 15.85 -5.24
N ALA A 135 -8.12 15.62 -4.92
CA ALA A 135 -9.18 15.56 -5.93
C ALA A 135 -9.33 16.88 -6.69
N GLY A 136 -9.30 18.01 -5.98
CA GLY A 136 -9.34 19.35 -6.58
C GLY A 136 -8.14 19.62 -7.49
N ALA A 137 -6.93 19.24 -7.07
CA ALA A 137 -5.73 19.38 -7.88
C ALA A 137 -5.79 18.54 -9.16
N LEU A 138 -6.28 17.30 -9.07
CA LEU A 138 -6.47 16.43 -10.24
C LEU A 138 -7.52 17.00 -11.21
N TRP A 139 -8.59 17.59 -10.69
CA TRP A 139 -9.61 18.28 -11.51
C TRP A 139 -9.00 19.42 -12.32
N CYS A 140 -8.26 20.30 -11.67
CA CYS A 140 -7.65 21.47 -12.30
C CYS A 140 -6.63 21.09 -13.39
N CYS A 141 -6.04 19.90 -13.31
CA CYS A 141 -5.08 19.39 -14.29
C CYS A 141 -5.74 18.55 -15.41
N GLU A 142 -7.07 18.57 -15.53
CA GLU A 142 -7.85 17.79 -16.50
C GLU A 142 -7.62 16.26 -16.43
N VAL A 143 -7.15 15.77 -15.27
CA VAL A 143 -7.07 14.34 -15.01
C VAL A 143 -8.48 13.84 -14.69
N ARG A 144 -9.00 12.90 -15.49
CA ARG A 144 -10.31 12.31 -15.21
C ARG A 144 -10.26 11.58 -13.86
N PHE A 145 -11.19 11.87 -12.96
CA PHE A 145 -11.39 11.09 -11.73
C PHE A 145 -12.87 10.80 -11.51
N GLY A 146 -13.15 9.70 -10.81
CA GLY A 146 -14.49 9.32 -10.41
C GLY A 146 -14.69 9.52 -8.92
N GLU A 147 -15.83 10.07 -8.52
CA GLU A 147 -16.21 10.07 -7.11
C GLU A 147 -16.63 8.66 -6.68
N ARG A 148 -15.98 8.14 -5.62
CA ARG A 148 -16.33 6.92 -4.88
C ARG A 148 -16.36 5.62 -5.69
N ALA A 149 -15.22 4.92 -5.73
CA ALA A 149 -15.22 3.47 -5.77
C ALA A 149 -15.36 2.94 -4.33
N PHE A 150 -16.56 2.48 -3.96
CA PHE A 150 -16.86 1.83 -2.67
C PHE A 150 -15.99 0.59 -2.36
N HIS A 151 -15.15 0.13 -3.30
CA HIS A 151 -14.21 -0.97 -3.13
C HIS A 151 -12.79 -0.55 -2.69
N LEU A 152 -12.49 0.75 -2.64
CA LEU A 152 -11.19 1.28 -2.24
C LEU A 152 -11.34 2.33 -1.13
N ALA A 153 -12.27 2.12 -0.18
CA ALA A 153 -12.23 2.89 1.06
C ALA A 153 -10.85 2.67 1.69
N GLY A 154 -10.01 3.71 1.61
CA GLY A 154 -8.56 3.64 1.81
C GLY A 154 -8.19 2.76 2.99
N VAL A 155 -7.35 1.77 2.73
CA VAL A 155 -6.74 1.02 3.82
C VAL A 155 -5.82 1.99 4.54
N LEU A 156 -6.35 2.49 5.64
CA LEU A 156 -5.75 3.57 6.36
C LEU A 156 -4.54 3.11 7.14
N TRP A 157 -3.43 3.76 6.84
CA TRP A 157 -2.38 3.95 7.80
C TRP A 157 -2.84 5.04 8.76
N ARG A 158 -3.22 4.64 9.98
CA ARG A 158 -3.42 5.60 11.06
C ARG A 158 -2.03 6.15 11.42
N CYS A 159 -1.73 7.31 10.88
CA CYS A 159 -0.67 8.18 11.39
C CYS A 159 -1.06 8.61 12.81
N ALA A 160 -0.09 8.55 13.73
CA ALA A 160 -0.29 8.90 15.14
C ALA A 160 -0.41 10.42 15.34
#